data_AF-A0A2K3LH15-F1
#
_entry.id   AF-A0A2K3LH15-F1
#
_cell.length_a   1.000
_cell.length_b   1.000
_cell.length_c   1.000
_cell.angle_alpha   90.00
_cell.angle_beta   90.00
_cell.angle_gamma   90.00
#
_symmetry.space_group_name_H-M   'P 1'
#
loop_
_entity.id
_entity.type
_entity.pdbx_description
1 polymer ?
#
loop_
_entity_poly.entity_id
_entity_poly.type
_entity_poly.pdbx_seq_one_letter_code
_entity_poly.pdbx_strand_id
1 'polypeptide(L)'
;MDNPFNRTYEKPCGESRMKIRSVFDGVELRTEFQKIGIDSKFVPIIWKHLFLTLRSSNDWDDDDEWEKHIPFLPSSAYSFLRSNFKTPLSSTLHSVFHSSDNLTSKLLIKLQNGSFVEAVIMRYDTRLGKYAGKPRPGGLRATLCISSQVGCKMGCKFCATGSMGFKSNLSSGEIVEQLVHASTFAQIRNVVFMGMGEPLNNYSAVVESIRIMTGSPFQLSLKRITVSTVNYALFICIVFYDF
;
A
#
# COMPACT_ATOMS: atom_id res chain seq x y z
N MET A 1 3.08 6.50 -51.69
CA MET A 1 3.11 5.23 -50.93
C MET A 1 4.04 5.49 -49.78
N ASP A 2 3.50 5.99 -48.67
CA ASP A 2 4.31 6.51 -47.56
C ASP A 2 4.08 5.63 -46.34
N ASN A 3 5.16 4.98 -45.94
CA ASN A 3 5.22 3.97 -44.88
C ASN A 3 5.06 4.65 -43.50
N PRO A 4 4.02 4.36 -42.70
CA PRO A 4 3.73 5.09 -41.47
C PRO A 4 4.56 4.65 -40.24
N PHE A 5 5.65 3.89 -40.42
CA PHE A 5 6.36 3.22 -39.31
C PHE A 5 7.68 3.82 -38.84
N ASN A 6 8.01 5.07 -39.18
CA ASN A 6 9.16 5.77 -38.59
C ASN A 6 8.75 7.11 -37.97
N ARG A 7 8.33 7.07 -36.70
CA ARG A 7 8.28 8.25 -35.84
C ARG A 7 9.20 8.00 -34.65
N THR A 8 10.41 8.53 -34.77
CA THR A 8 11.38 8.66 -33.68
C THR A 8 10.74 9.43 -32.53
N TYR A 9 10.56 8.77 -31.39
CA TYR A 9 10.13 9.44 -30.16
C TYR A 9 11.33 10.20 -29.58
N GLU A 10 11.40 11.49 -29.89
CA GLU A 10 12.21 12.44 -29.12
C GLU A 10 11.64 12.52 -27.70
N LYS A 11 12.49 12.26 -26.70
CA LYS A 11 12.16 12.44 -25.28
C LYS A 11 11.94 13.93 -25.01
N PRO A 12 10.81 14.36 -24.44
CA PRO A 12 10.71 15.71 -23.92
C PRO A 12 11.58 15.80 -22.67
N CYS A 13 12.68 16.54 -22.78
CA CYS A 13 13.43 17.03 -21.63
C CYS A 13 12.55 18.09 -20.94
N GLY A 14 11.81 17.66 -19.92
CA GLY A 14 11.08 18.54 -19.01
C GLY A 14 11.50 18.21 -17.60
N GLU A 15 12.05 19.19 -16.89
CA GLU A 15 12.31 19.13 -15.45
C GLU A 15 11.02 18.80 -14.71
N SER A 16 10.81 17.51 -14.42
CA SER A 16 9.70 17.08 -13.58
C SER A 16 10.07 17.43 -12.14
N ARG A 17 9.40 18.43 -11.57
CA ARG A 17 9.33 18.64 -10.12
C ARG A 17 9.01 17.27 -9.50
N MET A 18 9.99 16.62 -8.88
CA MET A 18 9.88 15.20 -8.52
C MET A 18 8.67 15.02 -7.61
N LYS A 19 7.68 14.28 -8.12
CA LYS A 19 6.47 13.92 -7.40
C LYS A 19 6.91 13.07 -6.22
N ILE A 20 6.82 13.62 -5.01
CA ILE A 20 7.21 12.95 -3.77
C ILE A 20 6.59 11.55 -3.74
N ARG A 21 7.42 10.52 -3.55
CA ARG A 21 7.03 9.10 -3.66
C ARG A 21 6.92 8.43 -2.29
N SER A 22 6.30 7.25 -2.27
CA SER A 22 6.31 6.40 -1.09
C SER A 22 7.65 5.66 -1.01
N VAL A 23 8.23 5.59 0.18
CA VAL A 23 9.41 4.75 0.44
C VAL A 23 9.10 3.25 0.26
N PHE A 24 7.82 2.88 0.22
CA PHE A 24 7.36 1.52 -0.08
C PHE A 24 7.15 1.26 -1.58
N ASP A 25 7.49 2.20 -2.47
CA ASP A 25 7.63 1.94 -3.91
C ASP A 25 8.94 1.16 -4.15
N GLY A 26 8.91 -0.14 -3.81
CA GLY A 26 10.11 -0.95 -3.62
C GLY A 26 10.95 -1.16 -4.88
N VAL A 27 10.32 -1.32 -6.05
CA VAL A 27 11.05 -1.47 -7.32
C VAL A 27 11.85 -0.21 -7.63
N GLU A 28 11.21 0.94 -7.52
CA GLU A 28 11.79 2.25 -7.76
C GLU A 28 12.90 2.54 -6.75
N LEU A 29 12.65 2.35 -5.44
CA LEU A 29 13.63 2.61 -4.40
C LEU A 29 14.89 1.75 -4.59
N ARG A 30 14.73 0.45 -4.89
CA ARG A 30 15.86 -0.45 -5.16
C ARG A 30 16.63 -0.03 -6.42
N THR A 31 15.92 0.35 -7.47
CA THR A 31 16.52 0.78 -8.75
C THR A 31 17.33 2.07 -8.56
N GLU A 32 16.80 3.05 -7.84
CA GLU A 32 17.52 4.29 -7.58
C GLU A 32 18.72 4.07 -6.66
N PHE A 33 18.59 3.24 -5.63
CA PHE A 33 19.72 2.86 -4.77
C PHE A 33 20.87 2.24 -5.58
N GLN A 34 20.57 1.33 -6.50
CA GLN A 34 21.57 0.74 -7.37
C GLN A 34 22.27 1.79 -8.27
N LYS A 35 21.52 2.76 -8.81
CA LYS A 35 22.09 3.84 -9.63
C LYS A 35 23.09 4.71 -8.87
N ILE A 36 22.84 4.95 -7.58
CA ILE A 36 23.73 5.75 -6.71
C ILE A 36 24.75 4.89 -5.95
N GLY A 37 24.91 3.61 -6.32
CA GLY A 37 25.90 2.71 -5.74
C GLY A 37 25.57 2.20 -4.34
N ILE A 38 24.32 2.27 -3.91
CA ILE A 38 23.85 1.79 -2.60
C ILE A 38 23.25 0.40 -2.75
N ASP A 39 23.63 -0.48 -1.83
CA ASP A 39 23.14 -1.86 -1.79
C ASP A 39 21.65 -1.92 -1.43
N SER A 40 20.86 -2.64 -2.23
CA SER A 40 19.42 -2.84 -2.01
C SER A 40 19.07 -3.50 -0.67
N LYS A 41 20.02 -4.15 0.01
CA LYS A 41 19.82 -4.73 1.36
C LYS A 41 19.41 -3.70 2.42
N PHE A 42 19.69 -2.42 2.19
CA PHE A 42 19.28 -1.34 3.09
C PHE A 42 17.78 -1.04 3.02
N VAL A 43 17.10 -1.43 1.93
CA VAL A 43 15.66 -1.14 1.75
C VAL A 43 14.78 -1.80 2.82
N PRO A 44 14.91 -3.10 3.13
CA PRO A 44 14.19 -3.70 4.25
C PRO A 44 14.54 -3.10 5.62
N ILE A 45 15.76 -2.57 5.79
CA ILE A 45 16.19 -1.91 7.03
C ILE A 45 15.42 -0.60 7.20
N ILE A 46 15.33 0.21 6.13
CA ILE A 46 14.53 1.43 6.09
C ILE A 46 13.08 1.12 6.48
N TRP A 47 12.45 0.15 5.81
CA TRP A 47 11.08 -0.24 6.10
C TRP A 47 10.88 -0.72 7.53
N LYS A 48 11.82 -1.50 8.08
CA LYS A 48 11.77 -1.98 9.46
C LYS A 48 11.77 -0.83 10.46
N HIS A 49 12.70 0.11 10.32
CA HIS A 49 12.79 1.25 11.23
C HIS A 49 11.56 2.14 11.13
N LEU A 50 11.13 2.49 9.92
CA LEU A 50 9.88 3.23 9.69
C LEU A 50 8.68 2.58 10.36
N PHE A 51 8.49 1.28 10.12
CA PHE A 51 7.36 0.55 10.66
C PHE A 51 7.37 0.46 12.19
N LEU A 52 8.55 0.30 12.80
CA LEU A 52 8.69 0.26 14.25
C LEU A 52 8.49 1.64 14.89
N THR A 53 9.04 2.70 14.30
CA THR A 53 8.84 4.09 14.75
C THR A 53 7.35 4.42 14.73
N LEU A 54 6.69 4.24 13.58
CA LEU A 54 5.27 4.54 13.40
C LEU A 54 4.34 3.74 14.33
N ARG A 55 4.75 2.56 14.79
CA ARG A 55 3.97 1.78 15.77
C ARG A 55 4.21 2.18 17.22
N SER A 56 5.39 2.73 17.53
CA SER A 56 5.82 2.98 18.92
C SER A 56 5.43 4.38 19.38
N SER A 57 5.44 5.36 18.47
CA SER A 57 5.01 6.72 18.75
C SER A 57 4.59 7.40 17.45
N ASN A 58 3.48 8.16 17.47
CA ASN A 58 3.15 9.12 16.40
C ASN A 58 4.08 10.35 16.44
N ASP A 59 5.23 10.22 17.09
CA ASP A 59 6.17 11.28 17.41
C ASP A 59 7.22 11.32 16.31
N TRP A 60 6.74 11.63 15.10
CA TRP A 60 7.59 12.06 14.00
C TRP A 60 7.32 13.55 13.83
N ASP A 61 8.23 14.38 14.34
CA ASP A 61 8.15 15.83 14.15
C ASP A 61 8.51 16.15 12.69
N ASP A 62 7.83 17.10 12.03
CA ASP A 62 8.11 17.40 10.61
C ASP A 62 9.57 17.83 10.36
N ASP A 63 10.26 18.26 11.41
CA ASP A 63 11.69 18.62 11.45
C ASP A 63 12.64 17.43 11.75
N ASP A 64 12.12 16.24 12.06
CA ASP A 64 12.94 15.06 12.38
C ASP A 64 13.61 14.47 11.13
N GLU A 65 14.95 14.52 11.13
CA GLU A 65 15.78 13.97 10.06
C GLU A 65 15.74 12.43 10.01
N TRP A 66 15.87 11.86 8.81
CA TRP A 66 15.90 10.42 8.56
C TRP A 66 16.91 9.66 9.44
N GLU A 67 18.04 10.29 9.74
CA GLU A 67 19.16 9.78 10.51
C GLU A 67 18.78 9.42 11.95
N LYS A 68 17.85 10.19 12.54
CA LYS A 68 17.37 9.95 13.91
C LYS A 68 16.58 8.65 13.99
N HIS A 69 15.78 8.37 12.97
CA HIS A 69 14.82 7.27 12.96
C HIS A 69 15.34 6.00 12.28
N ILE A 70 16.25 6.14 11.32
CA ILE A 70 16.79 5.04 10.51
C ILE A 70 18.32 5.04 10.58
N PRO A 71 18.92 4.54 11.66
CA PRO A 71 20.36 4.52 11.80
C PRO A 71 21.01 3.55 10.80
N PHE A 72 22.34 3.69 10.64
CA PHE A 72 23.20 2.76 9.88
C PHE A 72 23.01 2.72 8.36
N LEU A 73 22.49 3.80 7.76
CA LEU A 73 22.56 3.99 6.30
C LEU A 73 23.83 4.76 5.88
N PRO A 74 24.35 4.53 4.66
CA PRO A 74 25.37 5.38 4.07
C PRO A 74 24.91 6.85 3.96
N SER A 75 25.82 7.83 4.11
CA SER A 75 25.47 9.26 4.05
C SER A 75 24.77 9.67 2.74
N SER A 76 25.15 9.05 1.62
CA SER A 76 24.49 9.26 0.32
C SER A 76 23.03 8.80 0.31
N ALA A 77 22.67 7.79 1.12
CA ALA A 77 21.30 7.30 1.23
C ALA A 77 20.39 8.37 1.85
N TYR A 78 20.83 9.02 2.93
CA TYR A 78 20.01 10.03 3.60
C TYR A 78 19.78 11.25 2.72
N SER A 79 20.83 11.74 2.03
CA SER A 79 20.69 12.84 1.08
C SER A 79 19.66 12.50 -0.02
N PHE A 80 19.74 11.28 -0.56
CA PHE A 80 18.78 10.82 -1.56
C PHE A 80 17.36 10.70 -1.00
N LEU A 81 17.18 10.14 0.20
CA LEU A 81 15.87 9.97 0.84
C LEU A 81 15.19 11.32 1.09
N ARG A 82 15.93 12.30 1.65
CA ARG A 82 15.45 13.67 1.91
C ARG A 82 14.93 14.37 0.66
N SER A 83 15.59 14.17 -0.49
CA SER A 83 15.24 14.85 -1.73
C SER A 83 14.09 14.20 -2.50
N ASN A 84 13.77 12.92 -2.25
CA ASN A 84 12.89 12.14 -3.13
C ASN A 84 11.64 11.58 -2.45
N PHE A 85 11.65 11.42 -1.13
CA PHE A 85 10.59 10.74 -0.38
C PHE A 85 10.02 11.62 0.72
N LYS A 86 8.72 11.43 1.02
CA LYS A 86 8.09 12.08 2.16
C LYS A 86 8.37 11.28 3.42
N THR A 87 8.69 11.97 4.50
CA THR A 87 8.73 11.41 5.86
C THR A 87 7.42 11.71 6.59
N PRO A 88 6.91 10.78 7.41
CA PRO A 88 7.19 9.33 7.40
C PRO A 88 6.66 8.58 6.18
N LEU A 89 5.52 9.04 5.66
CA LEU A 89 4.71 8.38 4.63
C LEU A 89 4.27 9.40 3.58
N SER A 90 4.06 8.95 2.35
CA SER A 90 3.54 9.81 1.29
C SER A 90 2.05 10.15 1.47
N SER A 91 1.28 9.22 2.05
CA SER A 91 -0.12 9.38 2.42
C SER A 91 -0.28 9.79 3.90
N THR A 92 -1.41 10.41 4.22
CA THR A 92 -1.77 10.79 5.60
C THR A 92 -3.12 10.20 6.00
N LEU A 93 -3.24 9.84 7.27
CA LEU A 93 -4.51 9.41 7.84
C LEU A 93 -5.40 10.64 8.06
N HIS A 94 -6.46 10.78 7.26
CA HIS A 94 -7.34 11.95 7.34
C HIS A 94 -8.38 11.83 8.44
N SER A 95 -9.01 10.66 8.57
CA SER A 95 -9.97 10.40 9.64
C SER A 95 -10.17 8.89 9.86
N VAL A 96 -10.72 8.55 11.02
CA VAL A 96 -11.04 7.17 11.41
C VAL A 96 -12.47 7.11 11.92
N PHE A 97 -13.22 6.11 11.45
CA PHE A 97 -14.59 5.84 11.87
C PHE A 97 -14.66 4.45 12.48
N HIS A 98 -15.33 4.32 13.62
CA HIS A 98 -15.51 3.03 14.31
C HIS A 98 -16.97 2.58 14.20
N SER A 99 -17.19 1.26 14.06
CA SER A 99 -18.51 0.67 14.24
C SER A 99 -18.98 0.83 15.69
N SER A 100 -20.29 0.74 15.93
CA SER A 100 -20.87 0.85 17.29
C SER A 100 -20.33 -0.20 18.27
N ASP A 101 -19.94 -1.38 17.78
CA ASP A 101 -19.31 -2.44 18.57
C ASP A 101 -17.78 -2.34 18.66
N ASN A 102 -17.17 -1.31 18.04
CA ASN A 102 -15.72 -1.08 17.94
C ASN A 102 -14.91 -2.21 17.26
N LEU A 103 -15.58 -3.18 16.63
CA LEU A 103 -14.90 -4.30 15.98
C LEU A 103 -14.44 -3.98 14.56
N THR A 104 -15.05 -2.98 13.93
CA THR A 104 -14.68 -2.51 12.60
C THR A 104 -14.21 -1.07 12.67
N SER A 105 -13.06 -0.77 12.08
CA SER A 105 -12.54 0.59 11.96
C SER A 105 -12.27 0.89 10.49
N LYS A 106 -12.91 1.94 9.96
CA LYS A 106 -12.66 2.44 8.61
C LYS A 106 -11.70 3.63 8.69
N LEU A 107 -10.58 3.52 7.99
CA LEU A 107 -9.60 4.58 7.82
C LEU A 107 -9.85 5.28 6.50
N LEU A 108 -9.94 6.61 6.52
CA LEU A 108 -9.94 7.45 5.33
C LEU A 108 -8.53 8.01 5.16
N ILE A 109 -7.85 7.59 4.10
CA ILE A 109 -6.44 7.90 3.85
C ILE A 109 -6.35 8.87 2.68
N LYS A 110 -5.67 10.00 2.88
CA LYS A 110 -5.40 11.01 1.86
C LYS A 110 -4.08 10.68 1.16
N LEU A 111 -4.13 10.51 -0.15
CA LEU A 111 -2.98 10.24 -1.00
C LEU A 111 -2.24 11.53 -1.35
N GLN A 112 -0.99 11.40 -1.81
CA GLN A 112 -0.11 12.50 -2.24
C GLN A 112 -0.68 13.30 -3.42
N ASN A 113 -1.56 12.69 -4.24
CA ASN A 113 -2.27 13.38 -5.31
C ASN A 113 -3.54 14.13 -4.83
N GLY A 114 -3.83 14.13 -3.52
CA GLY A 114 -5.00 14.75 -2.91
C GLY A 114 -6.28 13.92 -2.96
N SER A 115 -6.28 12.76 -3.63
CA SER A 115 -7.40 11.82 -3.63
C SER A 115 -7.49 11.06 -2.31
N PHE A 116 -8.61 10.39 -2.09
CA PHE A 116 -8.85 9.58 -0.90
C PHE A 116 -9.13 8.13 -1.26
N VAL A 117 -8.64 7.23 -0.41
CA VAL A 117 -9.00 5.82 -0.41
C VAL A 117 -9.41 5.38 0.98
N GLU A 118 -10.17 4.30 1.04
CA GLU A 118 -10.60 3.70 2.30
C GLU A 118 -9.85 2.39 2.55
N ALA A 119 -9.48 2.16 3.81
CA ALA A 119 -9.02 0.88 4.31
C ALA A 119 -9.88 0.48 5.52
N VAL A 120 -10.18 -0.80 5.70
CA VAL A 120 -11.07 -1.26 6.78
C VAL A 120 -10.40 -2.36 7.59
N ILE A 121 -10.26 -2.12 8.89
CA ILE A 121 -9.82 -3.13 9.86
C ILE A 121 -11.06 -3.83 10.42
N MET A 122 -11.10 -5.15 10.29
CA MET A 122 -12.11 -6.01 10.90
C MET A 122 -11.44 -6.90 11.94
N ARG A 123 -11.88 -6.78 13.20
CA ARG A 123 -11.40 -7.56 14.33
C ARG A 123 -12.33 -8.74 14.57
N TYR A 124 -11.77 -9.94 14.55
CA TYR A 124 -12.47 -11.19 14.84
C TYR A 124 -11.91 -11.78 16.12
N ASP A 125 -12.80 -12.18 17.01
CA ASP A 125 -12.47 -12.88 18.24
C ASP A 125 -13.73 -13.64 18.68
N THR A 126 -13.61 -14.94 18.89
CA THR A 126 -14.71 -15.80 19.36
C THR A 126 -15.22 -15.39 20.74
N ARG A 127 -14.43 -14.65 21.53
CA ARG A 127 -14.75 -14.18 22.87
C ARG A 127 -15.60 -12.89 22.87
N LEU A 128 -15.71 -12.19 21.75
CA LEU A 128 -16.43 -10.91 21.62
C LEU A 128 -17.95 -11.08 21.46
N GLY A 129 -18.50 -12.18 22.00
CA GLY A 129 -19.93 -12.45 22.06
C GLY A 129 -20.52 -13.08 20.79
N LYS A 130 -21.82 -12.80 20.56
CA LYS A 130 -22.60 -13.37 19.46
C LYS A 130 -22.88 -12.32 18.38
N TYR A 131 -22.90 -12.75 17.12
CA TYR A 131 -23.40 -11.98 15.99
C TYR A 131 -24.61 -12.72 15.40
N ALA A 132 -25.74 -12.02 15.26
CA ALA A 132 -27.01 -12.62 14.83
C ALA A 132 -27.38 -13.89 15.65
N GLY A 133 -27.19 -13.85 16.97
CA GLY A 133 -27.52 -14.96 17.87
C GLY A 133 -26.54 -16.14 17.88
N LYS A 134 -25.51 -16.16 17.02
CA LYS A 134 -24.49 -17.22 16.96
C LYS A 134 -23.13 -16.71 17.44
N PRO A 135 -22.26 -17.54 18.06
CA PRO A 135 -20.89 -17.15 18.36
C PRO A 135 -20.20 -16.64 17.11
N ARG A 136 -19.42 -15.55 17.24
CA ARG A 136 -18.68 -15.03 16.09
C ARG A 136 -17.68 -16.07 15.57
N PRO A 137 -17.68 -16.37 14.26
CA PRO A 137 -16.81 -17.39 13.69
C PRO A 137 -15.36 -16.88 13.55
N GLY A 138 -14.40 -17.79 13.66
CA GLY A 138 -12.97 -17.54 13.46
C GLY A 138 -12.21 -17.16 14.74
N GLY A 139 -10.92 -17.48 14.81
CA GLY A 139 -10.07 -17.16 15.95
C GLY A 139 -9.67 -15.68 16.05
N LEU A 140 -8.94 -15.33 17.11
CA LEU A 140 -8.42 -13.98 17.36
C LEU A 140 -7.54 -13.49 16.19
N ARG A 141 -8.04 -12.56 15.38
CA ARG A 141 -7.31 -11.97 14.23
C ARG A 141 -7.84 -10.59 13.87
N ALA A 142 -6.97 -9.76 13.29
CA ALA A 142 -7.37 -8.55 12.57
C ALA A 142 -7.13 -8.73 11.07
N THR A 143 -8.17 -8.47 10.28
CA THR A 143 -8.13 -8.51 8.81
C THR A 143 -8.25 -7.10 8.26
N LEU A 144 -7.33 -6.75 7.37
CA LEU A 144 -7.33 -5.47 6.69
C LEU A 144 -7.88 -5.62 5.27
N CYS A 145 -8.96 -4.91 4.99
CA CYS A 145 -9.45 -4.70 3.63
C CYS A 145 -8.76 -3.47 3.04
N ILE A 146 -8.05 -3.65 1.92
CA ILE A 146 -7.29 -2.59 1.26
C ILE A 146 -7.81 -2.30 -0.15
N SER A 147 -7.63 -1.05 -0.55
CA SER A 147 -7.92 -0.53 -1.89
C SER A 147 -6.70 -0.69 -2.81
N SER A 148 -6.96 -0.88 -4.10
CA SER A 148 -5.95 -0.99 -5.17
C SER A 148 -6.05 0.13 -6.21
N GLN A 149 -7.15 0.89 -6.23
CA GLN A 149 -7.39 2.01 -7.14
C GLN A 149 -8.19 3.12 -6.43
N VAL A 150 -8.14 4.33 -6.98
CA VAL A 150 -9.11 5.39 -6.65
C VAL A 150 -10.31 5.23 -7.60
N GLY A 151 -11.42 4.75 -7.05
CA GLY A 151 -12.58 4.36 -7.84
C GLY A 151 -12.41 3.00 -8.53
N CYS A 152 -13.29 2.62 -9.44
CA CYS A 152 -13.22 1.33 -10.13
C CYS A 152 -13.81 1.39 -11.54
N LYS A 153 -13.10 0.81 -12.52
CA LYS A 153 -13.52 0.81 -13.93
C LYS A 153 -14.65 -0.19 -14.24
N MET A 154 -14.89 -1.14 -13.33
CA MET A 154 -15.80 -2.26 -13.60
C MET A 154 -17.27 -1.86 -13.67
N GLY A 155 -17.66 -0.70 -13.13
CA GLY A 155 -19.02 -0.17 -13.28
C GLY A 155 -20.11 -1.08 -12.71
N CYS A 156 -19.80 -1.93 -11.73
CA CYS A 156 -20.77 -2.82 -11.10
C CYS A 156 -21.90 -1.99 -10.46
N LYS A 157 -23.14 -2.14 -10.95
CA LYS A 157 -24.28 -1.29 -10.55
C LYS A 157 -24.64 -1.35 -9.06
N PHE A 158 -24.29 -2.44 -8.39
CA PHE A 158 -24.51 -2.63 -6.95
C PHE A 158 -23.35 -2.07 -6.08
N CYS A 159 -22.24 -1.67 -6.69
CA CYS A 159 -21.04 -1.24 -6.00
C CYS A 159 -20.91 0.29 -6.04
N ALA A 160 -20.90 0.93 -4.87
CA ALA A 160 -20.71 2.38 -4.76
C ALA A 160 -19.43 2.86 -5.48
N THR A 161 -18.32 2.12 -5.32
CA THR A 161 -17.05 2.41 -6.00
C THR A 161 -17.15 2.28 -7.52
N GLY A 162 -17.98 1.38 -8.03
CA GLY A 162 -18.25 1.25 -9.47
C GLY A 162 -18.97 2.48 -10.03
N SER A 163 -19.92 3.03 -9.26
CA SER A 163 -20.65 4.26 -9.63
C SER A 163 -19.80 5.52 -9.58
N MET A 164 -18.73 5.54 -8.78
CA MET A 164 -17.77 6.67 -8.74
C MET A 164 -16.92 6.79 -10.01
N GLY A 165 -16.88 5.75 -10.85
CA GLY A 165 -15.98 5.65 -11.98
C GLY A 165 -14.52 5.44 -11.58
N PHE A 166 -13.66 5.19 -12.56
CA PHE A 166 -12.21 5.06 -12.36
C PHE A 166 -11.51 6.42 -12.42
N LYS A 167 -10.59 6.67 -11.49
CA LYS A 167 -9.74 7.87 -11.49
C LYS A 167 -8.27 7.54 -11.72
N SER A 168 -7.68 6.69 -10.88
CA SER A 168 -6.27 6.32 -11.01
C SER A 168 -5.97 4.98 -10.33
N ASN A 169 -4.89 4.33 -10.79
CA ASN A 169 -4.26 3.23 -10.05
C ASN A 169 -3.49 3.77 -8.84
N LEU A 170 -3.35 2.92 -7.82
CA LEU A 170 -2.42 3.17 -6.72
C LEU A 170 -1.03 2.61 -7.05
N SER A 171 0.03 3.25 -6.57
CA SER A 171 1.38 2.66 -6.54
C SER A 171 1.45 1.52 -5.53
N SER A 172 2.48 0.67 -5.62
CA SER A 172 2.69 -0.38 -4.61
C SER A 172 2.87 0.22 -3.23
N GLY A 173 3.54 1.37 -3.13
CA GLY A 173 3.72 2.08 -1.87
C GLY A 173 2.41 2.60 -1.29
N GLU A 174 1.54 3.23 -2.10
CA GLU A 174 0.21 3.66 -1.64
C GLU A 174 -0.66 2.47 -1.15
N ILE A 175 -0.49 1.28 -1.73
CA ILE A 175 -1.15 0.06 -1.26
C ILE A 175 -0.57 -0.40 0.09
N VAL A 176 0.76 -0.44 0.22
CA VAL A 176 1.45 -0.86 1.45
C VAL A 176 1.21 0.13 2.60
N GLU A 177 1.15 1.43 2.32
CA GLU A 177 0.92 2.44 3.35
C GLU A 177 -0.45 2.26 4.05
N GLN A 178 -1.45 1.68 3.38
CA GLN A 178 -2.72 1.30 4.04
C GLN A 178 -2.49 0.25 5.16
N LEU A 179 -1.56 -0.70 4.96
CA LEU A 179 -1.16 -1.66 5.99
C LEU A 179 -0.39 -0.97 7.12
N VAL A 180 0.49 -0.02 6.79
CA VAL A 180 1.27 0.73 7.78
C VAL A 180 0.34 1.54 8.67
N HIS A 181 -0.56 2.34 8.10
CA HIS A 181 -1.59 3.09 8.83
C HIS A 181 -2.45 2.17 9.68
N ALA A 182 -2.90 1.04 9.15
CA ALA A 182 -3.74 0.11 9.90
C ALA A 182 -3.01 -0.59 11.07
N SER A 183 -1.71 -0.77 10.95
CA SER A 183 -0.88 -1.48 11.95
C SER A 183 -0.66 -0.69 13.23
N THR A 184 -0.96 0.61 13.24
CA THR A 184 -0.98 1.44 14.46
C THR A 184 -2.22 1.17 15.32
N PHE A 185 -3.30 0.63 14.73
CA PHE A 185 -4.57 0.36 15.42
C PHE A 185 -4.79 -1.11 15.80
N ALA A 186 -4.08 -2.04 15.15
CA ALA A 186 -4.18 -3.47 15.43
C ALA A 186 -3.00 -4.24 14.85
N GLN A 187 -2.69 -5.41 15.41
CA GLN A 187 -1.77 -6.34 14.77
C GLN A 187 -2.47 -7.04 13.59
N ILE A 188 -2.25 -6.53 12.37
CA ILE A 188 -2.83 -7.09 11.16
C ILE A 188 -2.18 -8.45 10.85
N ARG A 189 -3.02 -9.47 10.65
CA ARG A 189 -2.59 -10.85 10.34
C ARG A 189 -3.11 -11.35 9.00
N ASN A 190 -4.11 -10.66 8.43
CA ASN A 190 -4.76 -11.00 7.19
C ASN A 190 -4.97 -9.74 6.36
N VAL A 191 -4.79 -9.84 5.04
CA VAL A 191 -5.04 -8.75 4.11
C VAL A 191 -5.95 -9.27 3.00
N VAL A 192 -6.96 -8.48 2.63
CA VAL A 192 -7.86 -8.79 1.51
C VAL A 192 -7.94 -7.59 0.58
N PHE A 193 -7.72 -7.81 -0.72
CA PHE A 193 -7.92 -6.80 -1.76
C PHE A 193 -9.41 -6.78 -2.15
N MET A 194 -10.23 -6.18 -1.28
CA MET A 194 -11.69 -6.06 -1.43
C MET A 194 -12.16 -4.62 -1.17
N GLY A 195 -11.24 -3.66 -1.13
CA GLY A 195 -11.55 -2.25 -0.98
C GLY A 195 -11.94 -1.61 -2.31
N MET A 196 -11.46 -0.40 -2.56
CA MET A 196 -11.72 0.30 -3.81
C MET A 196 -10.84 -0.25 -4.95
N GLY A 197 -11.45 -0.51 -6.10
CA GLY A 197 -10.76 -0.91 -7.33
C GLY A 197 -10.85 -2.39 -7.68
N GLU A 198 -10.43 -2.72 -8.90
CA GLU A 198 -10.21 -4.09 -9.37
C GLU A 198 -8.71 -4.39 -9.33
N PRO A 199 -8.23 -5.27 -8.42
CA PRO A 199 -6.80 -5.51 -8.23
C PRO A 199 -6.07 -5.97 -9.49
N LEU A 200 -6.71 -6.78 -10.35
CA LEU A 200 -6.06 -7.28 -11.57
C LEU A 200 -5.90 -6.20 -12.66
N ASN A 201 -6.67 -5.10 -12.59
CA ASN A 201 -6.43 -3.92 -13.42
C ASN A 201 -5.24 -3.07 -12.92
N ASN A 202 -4.68 -3.42 -11.76
CA ASN A 202 -3.48 -2.82 -11.18
C ASN A 202 -2.44 -3.90 -10.79
N TYR A 203 -2.29 -4.90 -11.67
CA TYR A 203 -1.55 -6.13 -11.41
C TYR A 203 -0.13 -5.91 -10.85
N SER A 204 0.69 -5.09 -11.52
CA SER A 204 2.08 -4.89 -11.15
C SER A 204 2.25 -4.29 -9.75
N ALA A 205 1.47 -3.27 -9.42
CA ALA A 205 1.50 -2.64 -8.10
C ALA A 205 0.96 -3.59 -7.01
N VAL A 206 -0.08 -4.37 -7.32
CA VAL A 206 -0.63 -5.38 -6.40
C VAL A 206 0.41 -6.46 -6.10
N VAL A 207 1.04 -7.05 -7.12
CA VAL A 207 2.06 -8.09 -6.93
C VAL A 207 3.25 -7.55 -6.13
N GLU A 208 3.76 -6.37 -6.45
CA GLU A 208 4.85 -5.76 -5.68
C GLU A 208 4.44 -5.49 -4.23
N SER A 209 3.22 -4.98 -4.00
CA SER A 209 2.74 -4.75 -2.63
C SER A 209 2.67 -6.05 -1.82
N ILE A 210 2.27 -7.17 -2.42
CA ILE A 210 2.23 -8.48 -1.77
C ILE A 210 3.66 -8.95 -1.45
N ARG A 211 4.62 -8.78 -2.37
CA ARG A 211 6.03 -9.10 -2.12
C ARG A 211 6.59 -8.31 -0.94
N ILE A 212 6.26 -7.03 -0.84
CA ILE A 212 6.66 -6.18 0.29
C ILE A 212 6.00 -6.66 1.60
N MET A 213 4.68 -6.92 1.58
CA MET A 213 3.92 -7.38 2.75
C MET A 213 4.35 -8.76 3.28
N THR A 214 4.82 -9.63 2.39
CA THR A 214 5.33 -10.97 2.75
C THR A 214 6.80 -10.94 3.17
N GLY A 215 7.56 -9.92 2.72
CA GLY A 215 8.95 -9.67 3.11
C GLY A 215 9.10 -8.97 4.46
N SER A 216 10.36 -8.72 4.86
CA SER A 216 10.69 -7.91 6.02
C SER A 216 10.29 -6.44 5.78
N PRO A 217 9.65 -5.74 6.73
CA PRO A 217 9.45 -6.15 8.14
C PRO A 217 8.13 -6.88 8.41
N PHE A 218 7.17 -6.83 7.49
CA PHE A 218 5.78 -7.23 7.74
C PHE A 218 5.59 -8.74 7.91
N GLN A 219 6.32 -9.54 7.11
CA GLN A 219 6.38 -11.01 7.21
C GLN A 219 4.99 -11.67 7.26
N LEU A 220 4.03 -11.14 6.50
CA LEU A 220 2.72 -11.77 6.39
C LEU A 220 2.84 -13.08 5.62
N SER A 221 2.14 -14.12 6.09
CA SER A 221 2.04 -15.36 5.33
C SER A 221 1.23 -15.11 4.06
N LEU A 222 1.74 -15.55 2.92
CA LEU A 222 1.03 -15.46 1.63
C LEU A 222 -0.39 -16.07 1.70
N LYS A 223 -0.56 -17.17 2.45
CA LYS A 223 -1.87 -17.83 2.70
C LYS A 223 -2.88 -16.95 3.43
N ARG A 224 -2.45 -15.81 3.99
CA ARG A 224 -3.28 -14.84 4.71
C ARG A 224 -3.58 -13.60 3.88
N ILE A 225 -3.11 -13.55 2.63
CA ILE A 225 -3.41 -12.48 1.67
C ILE A 225 -4.38 -13.05 0.62
N THR A 226 -5.52 -12.38 0.42
CA THR A 226 -6.52 -12.79 -0.57
C THR A 226 -6.72 -11.68 -1.58
N VAL A 227 -6.55 -11.99 -2.87
CA VAL A 227 -6.86 -11.08 -3.97
C VAL A 227 -8.24 -11.44 -4.51
N SER A 228 -9.19 -10.50 -4.42
CA SER A 228 -10.53 -10.66 -5.01
C SER A 228 -10.56 -10.04 -6.39
N THR A 229 -11.27 -10.65 -7.33
CA THR A 229 -11.45 -10.12 -8.70
C THR A 229 -12.85 -10.39 -9.22
N VAL A 230 -13.39 -9.50 -10.05
CA VAL A 230 -14.72 -9.64 -10.68
C VAL A 230 -14.70 -10.37 -12.04
N ASN A 231 -13.88 -11.42 -12.15
CA ASN A 231 -13.85 -12.42 -13.25
C ASN A 231 -12.87 -12.12 -14.41
N TYR A 232 -11.56 -12.23 -14.16
CA TYR A 232 -10.54 -12.42 -15.19
C TYR A 232 -9.97 -13.85 -15.13
N ALA A 233 -10.57 -14.78 -15.87
CA ALA A 233 -10.08 -16.18 -15.91
C ALA A 233 -8.59 -16.28 -16.33
N LEU A 234 -8.12 -15.42 -17.23
CA LEU A 234 -6.74 -15.43 -17.71
C LEU A 234 -5.72 -14.95 -16.66
N PHE A 235 -6.07 -13.93 -15.88
CA PHE A 235 -5.16 -13.37 -14.85
C PHE A 235 -5.16 -14.17 -13.55
N ILE A 236 -6.25 -14.90 -13.24
CA ILE A 236 -6.28 -15.82 -12.09
C ILE A 236 -5.14 -16.83 -12.20
N CYS A 237 -4.87 -17.37 -13.40
CA CYS A 237 -3.74 -18.29 -13.61
C CYS A 237 -2.39 -17.63 -13.31
N ILE A 238 -2.15 -16.39 -13.76
CA ILE A 238 -0.86 -15.69 -13.58
C ILE A 238 -0.56 -15.43 -12.10
N VAL A 239 -1.58 -15.02 -11.32
CA VAL A 239 -1.41 -14.82 -9.86
C VAL A 239 -0.96 -16.11 -9.15
N PHE A 240 -1.37 -17.30 -9.60
CA PHE A 240 -0.90 -18.55 -8.99
C PHE A 240 0.53 -18.93 -9.37
N TYR A 241 1.10 -18.41 -10.46
CA TYR A 241 2.46 -18.73 -10.91
C TYR A 241 3.52 -17.73 -10.44
N ASP A 242 3.14 -16.50 -10.13
CA ASP A 242 4.06 -15.43 -9.69
C ASP A 242 4.40 -15.45 -8.19
N PHE A 243 3.85 -16.42 -7.43
CA PHE A 243 4.06 -16.60 -5.99
C PHE A 243 4.39 -18.04 -5.59
#